data_AF-A0A3M7G3Z5-F1
#
_entry.id   AF-A0A3M7G3Z5-F1
#
_cell.length_a   1.000
_cell.length_b   1.000
_cell.length_c   1.000
_cell.angle_alpha   90.00
_cell.angle_beta   90.00
_cell.angle_gamma   90.00
#
_symmetry.space_group_name_H-M   'P 1'
#
loop_
_entity.id
_entity.type
_entity.pdbx_description
1 polymer ?
#
loop_
_entity_poly.entity_id
_entity_poly.type
_entity_poly.pdbx_seq_one_letter_code
_entity_poly.pdbx_strand_id
1 'polypeptide(L)'
;MPWSDWIWARSKPSNEVSNPSGQTSSDPASSFAVGATQSTSTSNGSEQTNGGADGLYDETPSGLSNRLLRGSWESNLNSTDWSHYTSPQTIVASVLTTAATLALIRLYKTYLRRIPNVDYLKPGFFRHRSLYGYVTRVGDGDNFHLYHTPGGKLAGWGLLPWRRVQDIKKFKGKTLPVRIAGVDAPERAHWGNPEQPYGNEALEWLRSTLLHRYVRVYPYSRDQYGRMVASVHLRRWLVFRSDVGYDMLKKGWATVYEAKTGSEFGGKEEQYRAAEARAKQKKVGMWQEPGMLGKLLGKKETTESPREYKTRTAAQDKVGKVKEK
;
A
#
# COMPACT_ATOMS: atom_id res chain seq x y z
N MET A 1 30.02 -9.00 29.08
CA MET A 1 29.31 -7.81 29.58
C MET A 1 28.30 -7.37 28.53
N PRO A 2 26.99 -7.60 28.71
CA PRO A 2 25.97 -7.03 27.85
C PRO A 2 25.18 -5.92 28.57
N TRP A 3 24.93 -4.83 27.86
CA TRP A 3 24.08 -3.72 28.30
C TRP A 3 22.62 -4.02 27.95
N SER A 4 21.84 -4.41 28.96
CA SER A 4 20.38 -4.35 29.01
C SER A 4 20.01 -3.54 30.24
N ASP A 5 18.97 -2.70 30.16
CA ASP A 5 18.08 -2.25 31.26
C ASP A 5 17.74 -0.76 31.28
N TRP A 6 17.03 -0.26 30.27
CA TRP A 6 16.26 1.00 30.34
C TRP A 6 15.14 0.83 29.28
N ILE A 7 13.83 0.81 29.51
CA ILE A 7 12.94 1.46 30.50
C ILE A 7 11.60 0.68 30.49
N TRP A 8 11.13 0.26 31.67
CA TRP A 8 9.71 0.09 31.97
C TRP A 8 9.29 1.22 32.89
N ALA A 9 8.39 2.10 32.43
CA ALA A 9 7.58 2.91 33.33
C ALA A 9 6.16 2.99 32.77
N ARG A 10 5.24 2.52 33.60
CA ARG A 10 3.83 2.29 33.36
C ARG A 10 3.06 3.39 34.08
N SER A 11 2.17 4.12 33.39
CA SER A 11 1.05 4.80 34.04
C SER A 11 -0.21 4.64 33.19
N LYS A 12 -1.31 4.30 33.87
CA LYS A 12 -2.66 4.03 33.35
C LYS A 12 -3.53 5.29 33.45
N PRO A 13 -4.73 5.32 32.83
CA PRO A 13 -5.40 6.53 32.36
C PRO A 13 -6.43 7.09 33.36
N SER A 14 -6.75 8.38 33.22
CA SER A 14 -7.94 9.02 33.79
C SER A 14 -8.92 9.39 32.67
N ASN A 15 -10.17 8.94 32.82
CA ASN A 15 -11.35 9.47 32.13
C ASN A 15 -11.86 10.67 32.91
N GLU A 16 -12.21 11.77 32.24
CA GLU A 16 -13.38 12.57 32.61
C GLU A 16 -13.81 13.51 31.47
N VAL A 17 -15.13 13.69 31.38
CA VAL A 17 -15.89 14.44 30.37
C VAL A 17 -16.39 15.72 31.03
N SER A 18 -16.29 16.86 30.34
CA SER A 18 -17.39 17.83 30.14
C SER A 18 -16.89 19.16 29.55
N ASN A 19 -17.69 19.70 28.64
CA ASN A 19 -17.73 21.09 28.15
C ASN A 19 -19.01 21.70 28.78
N PRO A 20 -19.15 23.03 29.03
CA PRO A 20 -19.32 23.99 27.92
C PRO A 20 -18.93 25.48 28.18
N SER A 21 -19.03 26.24 27.07
CA SER A 21 -19.45 27.66 26.91
C SER A 21 -18.56 28.84 27.35
N GLY A 22 -18.23 29.70 26.36
CA GLY A 22 -18.64 31.11 26.38
C GLY A 22 -17.55 32.20 26.33
N GLN A 23 -17.39 32.85 25.16
CA GLN A 23 -17.10 34.29 24.90
C GLN A 23 -15.79 34.91 25.46
N THR A 24 -15.06 35.88 24.89
CA THR A 24 -14.99 36.71 23.66
C THR A 24 -13.70 37.54 23.82
N SER A 25 -12.93 37.82 22.75
CA SER A 25 -12.31 39.13 22.42
C SER A 25 -11.11 39.03 21.44
N SER A 26 -11.34 39.57 20.24
CA SER A 26 -10.49 40.43 19.37
C SER A 26 -8.94 40.35 19.34
N ASP A 27 -8.44 40.00 18.14
CA ASP A 27 -7.40 40.67 17.29
C ASP A 27 -5.93 40.83 17.76
N PRO A 28 -4.96 41.15 16.86
CA PRO A 28 -4.63 40.46 15.60
C PRO A 28 -3.09 40.25 15.40
N ALA A 29 -2.75 39.48 14.37
CA ALA A 29 -1.54 39.55 13.53
C ALA A 29 -0.12 39.68 14.14
N SER A 30 0.74 38.69 13.85
CA SER A 30 2.03 38.94 13.16
C SER A 30 2.75 37.62 12.84
N SER A 31 3.40 37.62 11.68
CA SER A 31 4.01 36.48 11.00
C SER A 31 5.42 36.86 10.56
N PHE A 32 6.47 36.33 11.17
CA PHE A 32 7.88 36.35 10.68
C PHE A 32 8.66 35.33 11.55
N ALA A 33 9.65 34.55 11.13
CA ALA A 33 10.45 34.48 9.90
C ALA A 33 11.08 33.08 9.79
N VAL A 34 11.35 32.61 8.57
CA VAL A 34 12.28 31.50 8.28
C VAL A 34 13.46 32.08 7.52
N GLY A 35 14.66 31.71 7.98
CA GLY A 35 15.94 32.32 7.63
C GLY A 35 16.40 32.14 6.19
N ALA A 36 17.22 33.10 5.76
CA ALA A 36 18.01 33.05 4.54
C ALA A 36 19.49 32.82 4.88
N THR A 37 20.08 31.96 4.07
CA THR A 37 21.46 31.47 4.04
C THR A 37 22.48 32.55 3.67
N GLN A 38 23.66 32.45 4.28
CA GLN A 38 24.85 33.27 4.03
C GLN A 38 25.44 33.02 2.64
N SER A 39 25.80 34.10 1.94
CA SER A 39 26.72 34.11 0.81
C SER A 39 28.00 34.86 1.19
N THR A 40 29.12 34.17 1.04
CA THR A 40 30.48 34.67 1.13
C THR A 40 30.83 35.53 -0.09
N SER A 41 31.40 36.71 0.10
CA SER A 41 32.22 37.38 -0.92
C SER A 41 33.36 38.17 -0.29
N THR A 42 34.55 37.61 -0.49
CA THR A 42 35.87 38.19 -0.81
C THR A 42 36.09 39.69 -0.63
N SER A 43 37.08 40.00 0.18
CA SER A 43 37.73 41.28 0.45
C SER A 43 38.66 41.76 -0.68
N ASN A 44 38.65 43.06 -0.94
CA ASN A 44 39.80 43.92 -1.34
C ASN A 44 39.45 45.30 -0.74
N GLY A 45 40.23 45.95 0.13
CA GLY A 45 41.68 46.06 0.20
C GLY A 45 42.02 47.52 -0.15
N SER A 46 42.00 48.40 0.86
CA SER A 46 42.13 49.86 0.79
C SER A 46 43.54 50.35 1.19
N GLU A 47 43.77 51.66 0.94
CA GLU A 47 44.76 52.58 1.58
C GLU A 47 46.20 52.58 1.03
N GLN A 48 46.97 53.68 0.94
CA GLN A 48 46.85 55.07 1.46
C GLN A 48 47.89 56.03 0.78
N THR A 49 47.47 57.29 0.56
CA THR A 49 48.09 58.65 0.78
C THR A 49 49.56 59.04 0.48
N ASN A 50 49.73 60.21 -0.18
CA ASN A 50 50.36 61.50 0.26
C ASN A 50 50.64 62.40 -0.99
N GLY A 51 50.59 63.74 -1.05
CA GLY A 51 50.28 64.86 -0.14
C GLY A 51 50.55 66.22 -0.83
N GLY A 52 49.90 67.31 -0.35
CA GLY A 52 50.23 68.77 -0.48
C GLY A 52 49.96 69.48 -1.83
N ALA A 53 49.73 70.80 -1.92
CA ALA A 53 49.22 71.90 -1.09
C ALA A 53 48.89 73.10 -2.04
N ASP A 54 48.15 74.11 -1.56
CA ASP A 54 48.05 75.53 -2.00
C ASP A 54 46.75 76.07 -2.67
N GLY A 55 46.25 77.19 -2.09
CA GLY A 55 45.26 78.17 -2.61
C GLY A 55 43.94 78.25 -1.81
N LEU A 56 43.76 79.12 -0.77
CA LEU A 56 43.22 80.51 -0.77
C LEU A 56 41.98 80.71 -1.69
N TYR A 57 40.78 81.23 -1.36
CA TYR A 57 40.13 82.15 -0.37
C TYR A 57 38.60 81.86 -0.49
N ASP A 58 37.73 81.87 0.54
CA ASP A 58 36.89 83.02 0.98
C ASP A 58 35.81 82.51 2.00
N GLU A 59 35.26 83.40 2.83
CA GLU A 59 34.55 83.14 4.09
C GLU A 59 33.03 82.81 4.05
N THR A 60 32.64 81.79 4.85
CA THR A 60 31.49 81.62 5.81
C THR A 60 30.01 82.04 5.48
N PRO A 61 29.00 81.69 6.32
CA PRO A 61 28.47 80.34 6.55
C PRO A 61 26.92 80.27 6.48
N SER A 62 26.36 79.07 6.32
CA SER A 62 25.03 78.59 6.81
C SER A 62 24.27 77.79 5.76
N GLY A 63 24.20 76.48 6.00
CA GLY A 63 23.50 75.55 5.12
C GLY A 63 23.72 74.13 5.60
N LEU A 64 23.06 73.77 6.72
CA LEU A 64 22.92 72.40 7.18
C LEU A 64 22.29 71.53 6.08
N SER A 65 23.12 70.94 5.22
CA SER A 65 22.68 69.92 4.27
C SER A 65 23.72 68.81 4.09
N ASN A 66 24.37 68.41 5.19
CA ASN A 66 24.94 67.07 5.29
C ASN A 66 23.88 66.11 5.83
N ARG A 67 22.73 66.02 5.15
CA ARG A 67 21.84 64.87 5.29
C ARG A 67 22.45 63.76 4.44
N LEU A 68 23.45 63.11 5.04
CA LEU A 68 23.88 61.74 4.82
C LEU A 68 22.96 60.99 3.85
N LEU A 69 23.34 60.96 2.57
CA LEU A 69 22.91 59.93 1.63
C LEU A 69 23.60 58.62 2.06
N ARG A 70 23.25 58.11 3.24
CA ARG A 70 23.34 56.67 3.49
C ARG A 70 22.42 56.08 2.45
N GLY A 71 22.97 55.38 1.46
CA GLY A 71 22.18 54.55 0.54
C GLY A 71 21.17 53.78 1.37
N SER A 72 19.91 54.17 1.27
CA SER A 72 18.93 53.71 2.25
C SER A 72 18.71 52.24 1.99
N TRP A 73 18.71 51.41 3.03
CA TRP A 73 18.39 50.01 2.91
C TRP A 73 17.00 49.81 2.26
N GLU A 74 16.13 50.84 2.28
CA GLU A 74 14.84 50.86 1.59
C GLU A 74 14.97 50.83 0.05
N SER A 75 16.08 51.33 -0.53
CA SER A 75 16.32 51.28 -1.98
C SER A 75 16.61 49.86 -2.49
N ASN A 76 17.30 49.03 -1.70
CA ASN A 76 17.56 47.63 -2.03
C ASN A 76 16.35 46.72 -1.76
N LEU A 77 15.44 47.12 -0.85
CA LEU A 77 14.19 46.40 -0.60
C LEU A 77 13.15 46.63 -1.71
N ASN A 78 13.24 47.76 -2.43
CA ASN A 78 12.31 48.14 -3.50
C ASN A 78 12.90 48.05 -4.92
N SER A 79 14.20 47.78 -5.08
CA SER A 79 14.81 47.54 -6.38
C SER A 79 14.51 46.13 -6.85
N THR A 80 13.30 45.90 -7.33
CA THR A 80 12.94 44.64 -7.98
C THR A 80 13.57 44.61 -9.37
N ASP A 81 14.78 44.05 -9.47
CA ASP A 81 15.42 43.84 -10.77
C ASP A 81 14.78 42.64 -11.48
N TRP A 82 13.84 42.95 -12.38
CA TRP A 82 13.09 41.96 -13.15
C TRP A 82 13.92 41.31 -14.26
N SER A 83 15.11 41.84 -14.58
CA SER A 83 15.96 41.33 -15.67
C SER A 83 16.49 39.93 -15.39
N HIS A 84 16.64 39.54 -14.12
CA HIS A 84 17.07 38.19 -13.75
C HIS A 84 16.08 37.10 -14.15
N TYR A 85 14.78 37.41 -14.24
CA TYR A 85 13.74 36.47 -14.66
C TYR A 85 13.69 36.24 -16.18
N THR A 86 14.22 37.18 -16.97
CA THR A 86 14.31 37.04 -18.43
C THR A 86 15.62 36.41 -18.90
N SER A 87 16.58 36.19 -17.98
CA SER A 87 17.82 35.49 -18.32
C SER A 87 17.55 34.04 -18.79
N PRO A 88 18.18 33.57 -19.88
CA PRO A 88 17.95 32.23 -20.42
C PRO A 88 18.20 31.13 -19.39
N GLN A 89 19.17 31.29 -18.51
CA GLN A 89 19.46 30.30 -17.46
C GLN A 89 18.29 30.15 -16.49
N THR A 90 17.66 31.24 -16.05
CA THR A 90 16.50 31.21 -15.14
C THR A 90 15.27 30.60 -15.80
N ILE A 91 15.03 30.91 -17.08
CA ILE A 91 13.93 30.29 -17.85
C ILE A 91 14.16 28.78 -17.98
N VAL A 92 15.38 28.35 -18.35
CA VAL A 92 15.70 26.92 -18.47
C VAL A 92 15.57 26.22 -17.11
N ALA A 93 16.12 26.79 -16.04
CA ALA A 93 16.03 26.22 -14.70
C ALA A 93 14.58 26.10 -14.20
N SER A 94 13.75 27.12 -14.42
CA SER A 94 12.34 27.11 -14.02
C SER A 94 11.52 26.09 -14.82
N VAL A 95 11.73 26.00 -16.14
CA VAL A 95 11.08 24.99 -16.99
C VAL A 95 11.50 23.58 -16.58
N LEU A 96 12.80 23.33 -16.38
CA LEU A 96 13.30 22.03 -15.94
C LEU A 96 12.75 21.63 -14.57
N THR A 97 12.72 22.56 -13.61
CA THR A 97 12.19 22.31 -12.26
C THR A 97 10.70 22.01 -12.32
N THR A 98 9.94 22.76 -13.12
CA THR A 98 8.50 22.52 -13.31
C THR A 98 8.25 21.17 -13.96
N ALA A 99 8.97 20.83 -15.03
CA ALA A 99 8.86 19.54 -15.71
C ALA A 99 9.23 18.37 -14.77
N ALA A 100 10.32 18.50 -14.01
CA ALA A 100 10.75 17.51 -13.03
C ALA A 100 9.71 17.31 -11.93
N THR A 101 9.11 18.41 -11.43
CA THR A 101 8.06 18.36 -10.40
C THR A 101 6.82 17.64 -10.92
N LEU A 102 6.36 17.97 -12.13
CA LEU A 102 5.22 17.29 -12.76
C LEU A 102 5.52 15.81 -13.03
N ALA A 103 6.72 15.48 -13.49
CA ALA A 103 7.17 14.11 -13.67
C ALA A 103 7.17 13.32 -12.35
N LEU A 104 7.67 13.92 -11.27
CA LEU A 104 7.69 13.32 -9.94
C LEU A 104 6.27 13.08 -9.40
N ILE A 105 5.38 14.06 -9.54
CA ILE A 105 3.96 13.91 -9.16
C ILE A 105 3.31 12.78 -9.98
N ARG A 106 3.58 12.70 -11.28
CA ARG A 106 3.06 11.64 -12.16
C ARG A 106 3.61 10.27 -11.79
N LEU A 107 4.89 10.18 -11.46
CA LEU A 107 5.54 8.94 -10.99
C LEU A 107 4.93 8.50 -9.65
N TYR A 108 4.76 9.42 -8.71
CA TYR A 108 4.12 9.15 -7.42
C TYR A 108 2.69 8.65 -7.60
N LYS A 109 1.85 9.37 -8.36
CA LYS A 109 0.44 9.01 -8.59
C LYS A 109 0.30 7.67 -9.32
N THR A 110 1.25 7.32 -10.19
CA THR A 110 1.23 6.08 -10.97
C THR A 110 1.75 4.86 -10.20
N TYR A 111 2.82 5.00 -9.40
CA TYR A 111 3.53 3.86 -8.81
C TYR A 111 3.59 3.83 -7.28
N LEU A 112 3.55 4.99 -6.63
CA LEU A 112 3.75 5.12 -5.18
C LEU A 112 2.45 5.43 -4.42
N ARG A 113 1.37 5.78 -5.11
CA ARG A 113 0.06 6.00 -4.50
C ARG A 113 -0.56 4.68 -4.04
N ARG A 114 -0.94 4.62 -2.77
CA ARG A 114 -1.66 3.47 -2.18
C ARG A 114 -3.09 3.36 -2.74
N ILE A 115 -3.59 2.13 -2.81
CA ILE A 115 -4.92 1.78 -3.29
C ILE A 115 -5.63 1.09 -2.11
N PRO A 116 -6.63 1.74 -1.47
CA PRO A 116 -7.23 1.21 -0.26
C PRO A 116 -8.34 0.19 -0.51
N ASN A 117 -9.02 0.27 -1.67
CA ASN A 117 -10.15 -0.60 -2.03
C ASN A 117 -10.11 -0.94 -3.54
N VAL A 118 -10.78 -2.03 -3.92
CA VAL A 118 -10.86 -2.56 -5.29
C VAL A 118 -11.56 -1.56 -6.21
N ASP A 119 -12.47 -0.74 -5.70
CA ASP A 119 -13.13 0.34 -6.46
C ASP A 119 -12.17 1.36 -7.05
N TYR A 120 -11.00 1.56 -6.43
CA TYR A 120 -9.99 2.48 -6.93
C TYR A 120 -9.09 1.87 -8.01
N LEU A 121 -9.30 0.59 -8.37
CA LEU A 121 -8.61 -0.06 -9.48
C LEU A 121 -9.30 0.31 -10.79
N LYS A 122 -8.55 1.00 -11.65
CA LYS A 122 -9.01 1.34 -13.00
C LYS A 122 -9.13 0.06 -13.85
N PRO A 123 -10.09 -0.02 -14.79
CA PRO A 123 -10.22 -1.16 -15.70
C PRO A 123 -8.91 -1.55 -16.43
N GLY A 124 -8.12 -0.56 -16.88
CA GLY A 124 -6.81 -0.83 -17.50
C GLY A 124 -5.71 -1.35 -16.56
N PHE A 125 -5.99 -1.49 -15.26
CA PHE A 125 -5.06 -2.12 -14.32
C PHE A 125 -5.12 -3.65 -14.42
N PHE A 126 -6.30 -4.20 -14.66
CA PHE A 126 -6.53 -5.63 -14.79
C PHE A 126 -5.74 -6.17 -15.99
N ARG A 127 -5.15 -7.37 -15.85
CA ARG A 127 -4.28 -8.08 -16.81
C ARG A 127 -2.92 -7.42 -17.12
N HIS A 128 -2.76 -6.12 -16.92
CA HIS A 128 -1.53 -5.40 -17.31
C HIS A 128 -0.57 -5.12 -16.16
N ARG A 129 -1.07 -4.95 -14.93
CA ARG A 129 -0.25 -4.54 -13.79
C ARG A 129 -0.41 -5.49 -12.63
N SER A 130 0.68 -5.67 -11.88
CA SER A 130 0.69 -6.41 -10.62
C SER A 130 0.66 -5.47 -9.42
N LEU A 131 0.05 -5.90 -8.32
CA LEU A 131 0.09 -5.23 -7.03
C LEU A 131 1.05 -5.96 -6.10
N TYR A 132 1.76 -5.20 -5.27
CA TYR A 132 2.53 -5.76 -4.16
C TYR A 132 1.86 -5.36 -2.86
N GLY A 133 1.66 -6.31 -1.96
CA GLY A 133 0.94 -6.05 -0.72
C GLY A 133 1.24 -7.03 0.38
N TYR A 134 0.77 -6.69 1.56
CA TYR A 134 0.88 -7.48 2.78
C TYR A 134 -0.45 -8.14 3.10
N VAL A 135 -0.46 -9.44 3.38
CA VAL A 135 -1.69 -10.18 3.69
C VAL A 135 -2.07 -9.93 5.15
N THR A 136 -3.22 -9.29 5.35
CA THR A 136 -3.69 -8.88 6.68
C THR A 136 -4.64 -9.89 7.33
N ARG A 137 -5.44 -10.60 6.52
CA ARG A 137 -6.45 -11.56 7.01
C ARG A 137 -6.70 -12.63 5.95
N VAL A 138 -6.90 -13.86 6.40
CA VAL A 138 -7.38 -14.98 5.58
C VAL A 138 -8.65 -15.52 6.23
N GLY A 139 -9.78 -15.32 5.56
CA GLY A 139 -11.12 -15.66 6.06
C GLY A 139 -11.57 -17.04 5.59
N ASP A 140 -11.31 -17.34 4.32
CA ASP A 140 -11.80 -18.54 3.63
C ASP A 140 -10.63 -19.30 2.98
N GLY A 141 -10.90 -20.51 2.51
CA GLY A 141 -9.90 -21.39 1.90
C GLY A 141 -9.32 -20.87 0.58
N ASP A 142 -9.95 -19.90 -0.10
CA ASP A 142 -9.54 -19.35 -1.40
C ASP A 142 -9.51 -17.80 -1.42
N ASN A 143 -9.77 -17.14 -0.29
CA ASN A 143 -9.90 -15.68 -0.19
C ASN A 143 -9.03 -15.07 0.92
N PHE A 144 -8.50 -13.89 0.67
CA PHE A 144 -7.76 -13.12 1.67
C PHE A 144 -7.84 -11.61 1.44
N HIS A 145 -7.43 -10.84 2.45
CA HIS A 145 -7.35 -9.39 2.40
C HIS A 145 -5.89 -8.94 2.25
N LEU A 146 -5.66 -8.08 1.26
CA LEU A 146 -4.36 -7.52 0.92
C LEU A 146 -4.30 -6.03 1.27
N TYR A 147 -3.30 -5.65 2.06
CA TYR A 147 -2.92 -4.26 2.23
C TYR A 147 -1.93 -3.86 1.13
N HIS A 148 -2.34 -2.96 0.21
CA HIS A 148 -1.46 -2.51 -0.88
C HIS A 148 -0.26 -1.72 -0.33
N THR A 149 0.94 -2.15 -0.72
CA THR A 149 2.21 -1.51 -0.38
C THR A 149 2.89 -1.01 -1.66
N PRO A 150 2.62 0.24 -2.06
CA PRO A 150 3.02 0.76 -3.36
C PRO A 150 4.56 0.92 -3.45
N GLY A 151 5.11 0.69 -4.64
CA GLY A 151 6.56 0.59 -4.88
C GLY A 151 7.24 -0.65 -4.27
N GLY A 152 6.54 -1.41 -3.43
CA GLY A 152 7.02 -2.63 -2.79
C GLY A 152 8.41 -2.51 -2.18
N LYS A 153 9.26 -3.51 -2.41
CA LYS A 153 10.61 -3.54 -1.83
C LYS A 153 11.48 -2.35 -2.26
N LEU A 154 11.32 -1.84 -3.48
CA LEU A 154 12.06 -0.67 -3.97
C LEU A 154 11.71 0.58 -3.17
N ALA A 155 10.47 0.69 -2.71
CA ALA A 155 10.02 1.76 -1.81
C ALA A 155 10.24 1.42 -0.32
N GLY A 156 11.07 0.41 -0.02
CA GLY A 156 11.49 0.06 1.33
C GLY A 156 10.53 -0.84 2.12
N TRP A 157 9.42 -1.29 1.53
CA TRP A 157 8.45 -2.13 2.24
C TRP A 157 9.04 -3.51 2.57
N GLY A 158 9.04 -3.84 3.87
CA GLY A 158 9.61 -5.09 4.39
C GLY A 158 11.14 -5.13 4.46
N LEU A 159 11.83 -4.09 4.01
CA LEU A 159 13.28 -3.91 4.19
C LEU A 159 13.58 -2.91 5.30
N LEU A 160 12.90 -1.77 5.30
CA LEU A 160 13.11 -0.70 6.28
C LEU A 160 12.23 -0.95 7.51
N PRO A 161 12.78 -0.88 8.74
CA PRO A 161 12.04 -1.21 9.95
C PRO A 161 10.81 -0.30 10.19
N TRP A 162 10.86 0.94 9.72
CA TRP A 162 9.76 1.92 9.78
C TRP A 162 8.73 1.80 8.65
N ARG A 163 9.02 1.06 7.56
CA ARG A 163 8.07 0.76 6.48
C ARG A 163 7.60 -0.69 6.53
N ARG A 164 7.11 -1.08 7.70
CA ARG A 164 6.42 -2.35 7.93
C ARG A 164 4.95 -2.07 8.23
N VAL A 165 4.07 -2.98 7.84
CA VAL A 165 2.64 -2.86 8.13
C VAL A 165 2.44 -3.19 9.61
N GLN A 166 2.37 -2.15 10.44
CA GLN A 166 2.05 -2.23 11.86
C GLN A 166 0.54 -2.04 12.07
N ASP A 167 -0.01 -2.55 13.17
CA ASP A 167 -1.40 -2.34 13.57
C ASP A 167 -2.46 -2.71 12.51
N ILE A 168 -2.59 -4.01 12.21
CA ILE A 168 -3.58 -4.55 11.27
C ILE A 168 -5.01 -4.05 11.57
N LYS A 169 -5.34 -3.81 12.85
CA LYS A 169 -6.64 -3.29 13.30
C LYS A 169 -6.97 -1.91 12.72
N LYS A 170 -5.97 -1.04 12.49
CA LYS A 170 -6.17 0.33 11.94
C LYS A 170 -6.63 0.32 10.49
N PHE A 171 -6.47 -0.80 9.78
CA PHE A 171 -6.76 -0.89 8.35
C PHE A 171 -8.02 -1.69 8.02
N LYS A 172 -8.87 -1.99 9.01
CA LYS A 172 -10.20 -2.57 8.77
C LYS A 172 -10.96 -1.71 7.75
N GLY A 173 -11.46 -2.33 6.68
CA GLY A 173 -12.16 -1.65 5.59
C GLY A 173 -11.26 -0.92 4.57
N LYS A 174 -9.94 -0.88 4.76
CA LYS A 174 -8.97 -0.25 3.84
C LYS A 174 -8.01 -1.29 3.26
N THR A 175 -8.56 -2.42 2.84
CA THR A 175 -7.83 -3.56 2.27
C THR A 175 -8.51 -4.00 0.99
N LEU A 176 -7.73 -4.61 0.09
CA LEU A 176 -8.22 -5.22 -1.14
C LEU A 176 -8.63 -6.67 -0.85
N PRO A 177 -9.91 -7.03 -0.89
CA PRO A 177 -10.29 -8.43 -0.89
C PRO A 177 -9.87 -9.10 -2.21
N VAL A 178 -9.20 -10.25 -2.10
CA VAL A 178 -8.66 -11.01 -3.23
C VAL A 178 -9.22 -12.43 -3.21
N ARG A 179 -9.76 -12.87 -4.34
CA ARG A 179 -10.10 -14.27 -4.64
C ARG A 179 -9.00 -14.85 -5.51
N ILE A 180 -8.48 -16.01 -5.13
CA ILE A 180 -7.44 -16.68 -5.93
C ILE A 180 -8.07 -17.20 -7.22
N ALA A 181 -7.47 -16.82 -8.34
CA ALA A 181 -7.96 -17.17 -9.67
C ALA A 181 -7.82 -18.68 -9.95
N GLY A 182 -8.85 -19.27 -10.55
CA GLY A 182 -8.82 -20.64 -11.08
C GLY A 182 -8.92 -21.77 -10.05
N VAL A 183 -9.10 -21.46 -8.78
CA VAL A 183 -9.19 -22.45 -7.69
C VAL A 183 -10.47 -22.23 -6.89
N ASP A 184 -11.02 -23.32 -6.35
CA ASP A 184 -12.13 -23.31 -5.39
C ASP A 184 -11.75 -24.23 -4.23
N ALA A 185 -11.80 -23.72 -3.00
CA ALA A 185 -11.51 -24.51 -1.81
C ALA A 185 -12.79 -25.18 -1.27
N PRO A 186 -12.68 -26.26 -0.48
CA PRO A 186 -13.84 -26.85 0.19
C PRO A 186 -14.58 -25.86 1.08
N GLU A 187 -15.90 -25.85 0.97
CA GLU A 187 -16.76 -24.91 1.69
C GLU A 187 -16.81 -25.25 3.18
N ARG A 188 -16.60 -24.24 4.01
CA ARG A 188 -16.77 -24.36 5.47
C ARG A 188 -18.24 -24.28 5.85
N ALA A 189 -18.57 -24.78 7.05
CA ALA A 189 -19.89 -24.55 7.64
C ALA A 189 -20.17 -23.05 7.72
N HIS A 190 -21.21 -22.61 7.04
CA HIS A 190 -21.68 -21.24 7.09
C HIS A 190 -23.21 -21.20 7.12
N TRP A 191 -23.76 -20.53 8.13
CA TRP A 191 -25.21 -20.33 8.34
C TRP A 191 -26.05 -21.61 8.25
N GLY A 192 -25.74 -22.60 9.09
CA GLY A 192 -26.53 -23.84 9.19
C GLY A 192 -26.21 -24.90 8.14
N ASN A 193 -25.39 -24.58 7.12
CA ASN A 193 -24.93 -25.58 6.16
C ASN A 193 -23.82 -26.48 6.75
N PRO A 194 -23.84 -27.79 6.46
CA PRO A 194 -22.84 -28.73 6.97
C PRO A 194 -21.47 -28.44 6.35
N GLU A 195 -20.40 -28.51 7.13
CA GLU A 195 -19.04 -28.31 6.63
C GLU A 195 -18.64 -29.40 5.62
N GLN A 196 -17.95 -29.03 4.54
CA GLN A 196 -17.28 -30.01 3.68
C GLN A 196 -16.04 -30.57 4.38
N PRO A 197 -15.75 -31.87 4.21
CA PRO A 197 -14.48 -32.45 4.64
C PRO A 197 -13.29 -31.64 4.12
N TYR A 198 -12.26 -31.47 4.97
CA TYR A 198 -11.00 -30.78 4.65
C TYR A 198 -11.09 -29.24 4.47
N GLY A 199 -12.25 -28.62 4.71
CA GLY A 199 -12.41 -27.16 4.60
C GLY A 199 -11.59 -26.36 5.62
N ASN A 200 -11.51 -26.82 6.87
CA ASN A 200 -10.68 -26.20 7.91
C ASN A 200 -9.18 -26.35 7.61
N GLU A 201 -8.77 -27.52 7.13
CA GLU A 201 -7.39 -27.85 6.79
C GLU A 201 -6.88 -27.02 5.61
N ALA A 202 -7.71 -26.85 4.57
CA ALA A 202 -7.40 -25.98 3.45
C ALA A 202 -7.21 -24.51 3.88
N LEU A 203 -8.09 -24.02 4.78
CA LEU A 203 -7.97 -22.68 5.34
C LEU A 203 -6.69 -22.51 6.17
N GLU A 204 -6.38 -23.48 7.03
CA GLU A 204 -5.18 -23.43 7.88
C GLU A 204 -3.90 -23.48 7.04
N TRP A 205 -3.91 -24.27 5.96
CA TRP A 205 -2.84 -24.27 4.98
C TRP A 205 -2.67 -22.90 4.32
N LEU A 206 -3.77 -22.26 3.90
CA LEU A 206 -3.69 -20.93 3.28
C LEU A 206 -3.22 -19.87 4.28
N ARG A 207 -3.67 -19.93 5.54
CA ARG A 207 -3.24 -19.06 6.64
C ARG A 207 -1.75 -19.18 6.89
N SER A 208 -1.24 -20.39 7.13
CA SER A 208 0.18 -20.61 7.37
C SER A 208 1.06 -20.18 6.17
N THR A 209 0.52 -20.28 4.95
CA THR A 209 1.23 -19.90 3.72
C THR A 209 1.24 -18.40 3.48
N LEU A 210 0.12 -17.68 3.69
CA LEU A 210 -0.03 -16.29 3.27
C LEU A 210 -0.07 -15.27 4.41
N LEU A 211 -0.63 -15.62 5.56
CA LEU A 211 -0.91 -14.67 6.63
C LEU A 211 0.39 -13.99 7.07
N HIS A 212 0.35 -12.66 7.23
CA HIS A 212 1.48 -11.85 7.63
C HIS A 212 2.68 -11.89 6.67
N ARG A 213 2.45 -12.22 5.39
CA ARG A 213 3.49 -12.22 4.36
C ARG A 213 3.20 -11.20 3.28
N TYR A 214 4.28 -10.78 2.61
CA TYR A 214 4.17 -9.96 1.41
C TYR A 214 4.04 -10.83 0.17
N VAL A 215 3.05 -10.51 -0.66
CA VAL A 215 2.72 -11.23 -1.89
C VAL A 215 2.63 -10.28 -3.08
N ARG A 216 2.81 -10.83 -4.27
CA ARG A 216 2.52 -10.14 -5.53
C ARG A 216 1.26 -10.71 -6.15
N VAL A 217 0.32 -9.85 -6.48
CA VAL A 217 -1.01 -10.22 -6.99
C VAL A 217 -1.16 -9.69 -8.40
N TYR A 218 -1.65 -10.52 -9.31
CA TYR A 218 -1.90 -10.19 -10.72
C TYR A 218 -3.40 -10.19 -10.98
N PRO A 219 -4.07 -9.03 -10.89
CA PRO A 219 -5.51 -8.91 -11.13
C PRO A 219 -5.91 -9.27 -12.55
N TYR A 220 -7.04 -9.97 -12.68
CA TYR A 220 -7.65 -10.30 -13.97
C TYR A 220 -9.03 -9.68 -14.13
N SER A 221 -9.86 -9.74 -13.09
CA SER A 221 -11.22 -9.21 -13.11
C SER A 221 -11.69 -8.85 -11.70
N ARG A 222 -12.88 -8.23 -11.64
CA ARG A 222 -13.63 -7.98 -10.41
C ARG A 222 -14.83 -8.91 -10.39
N ASP A 223 -15.07 -9.59 -9.26
CA ASP A 223 -16.24 -10.45 -9.11
C ASP A 223 -17.48 -9.68 -8.63
N GLN A 224 -18.63 -10.36 -8.64
CA GLN A 224 -19.92 -9.82 -8.18
C GLN A 224 -19.96 -9.41 -6.70
N TYR A 225 -19.03 -9.92 -5.89
CA TYR A 225 -18.92 -9.61 -4.46
C TYR A 225 -17.95 -8.45 -4.19
N GLY A 226 -17.44 -7.80 -5.26
CA GLY A 226 -16.49 -6.70 -5.15
C GLY A 226 -15.06 -7.14 -4.82
N ARG A 227 -14.75 -8.42 -4.93
CA ARG A 227 -13.40 -8.98 -4.76
C ARG A 227 -12.63 -8.91 -6.07
N MET A 228 -11.32 -8.78 -5.95
CA MET A 228 -10.41 -8.84 -7.09
C MET A 228 -10.04 -10.31 -7.34
N VAL A 229 -10.34 -10.82 -8.55
CA VAL A 229 -9.92 -12.15 -8.99
C VAL A 229 -8.49 -12.04 -9.54
N ALA A 230 -7.56 -12.79 -8.95
CA ALA A 230 -6.14 -12.63 -9.28
C ALA A 230 -5.31 -13.88 -9.03
N SER A 231 -4.23 -14.04 -9.80
CA SER A 231 -3.18 -15.00 -9.43
C SER A 231 -2.25 -14.41 -8.38
N VAL A 232 -1.76 -15.24 -7.47
CA VAL A 232 -1.06 -14.80 -6.27
C VAL A 232 0.28 -15.49 -6.21
N HIS A 233 1.35 -14.70 -6.19
CA HIS A 233 2.72 -15.19 -6.18
C HIS A 233 3.39 -14.83 -4.85
N LEU A 234 3.79 -15.86 -4.12
CA LEU A 234 4.60 -15.74 -2.90
C LEU A 234 6.07 -15.86 -3.26
N ARG A 235 6.90 -14.92 -2.78
CA ARG A 235 8.35 -15.01 -2.93
C ARG A 235 8.93 -15.82 -1.78
N ARG A 236 9.44 -17.03 -2.06
CA ARG A 236 10.06 -17.91 -1.05
C ARG A 236 11.52 -17.56 -0.80
N TRP A 237 12.24 -17.15 -1.84
CA TRP A 237 13.67 -16.79 -1.76
C TRP A 237 14.00 -15.59 -2.66
N LEU A 238 15.27 -15.22 -2.80
CA LEU A 238 15.68 -14.04 -3.59
C LEU A 238 15.11 -14.06 -5.03
N VAL A 239 15.02 -15.21 -5.69
CA VAL A 239 14.49 -15.28 -7.07
C VAL A 239 13.23 -16.13 -7.23
N PHE A 240 13.03 -17.13 -6.36
CA PHE A 240 11.95 -18.09 -6.52
C PHE A 240 10.59 -17.53 -6.09
N ARG A 241 9.63 -17.62 -7.02
CA ARG A 241 8.22 -17.28 -6.82
C ARG A 241 7.39 -18.55 -6.94
N SER A 242 6.50 -18.76 -5.99
CA SER A 242 5.52 -19.85 -5.99
C SER A 242 4.16 -19.27 -6.33
N ASP A 243 3.45 -19.88 -7.28
CA ASP A 243 2.04 -19.58 -7.52
C ASP A 243 1.20 -20.32 -6.47
N VAL A 244 0.49 -19.55 -5.65
CA VAL A 244 -0.22 -20.08 -4.49
C VAL A 244 -1.40 -20.93 -4.93
N GLY A 245 -2.12 -20.54 -5.98
CA GLY A 245 -3.24 -21.33 -6.49
C GLY A 245 -2.77 -22.69 -7.02
N TYR A 246 -1.67 -22.70 -7.76
CA TYR A 246 -1.03 -23.93 -8.19
C TYR A 246 -0.59 -24.83 -7.02
N ASP A 247 0.01 -24.24 -5.98
CA ASP A 247 0.44 -24.98 -4.78
C ASP A 247 -0.74 -25.58 -4.01
N MET A 248 -1.89 -24.90 -3.98
CA MET A 248 -3.14 -25.43 -3.40
C MET A 248 -3.62 -26.68 -4.13
N LEU A 249 -3.70 -26.61 -5.46
CA LEU A 249 -4.11 -27.74 -6.31
C LEU A 249 -3.14 -28.91 -6.14
N LYS A 250 -1.84 -28.65 -6.20
CA LYS A 250 -0.78 -29.66 -6.07
C LYS A 250 -0.83 -30.40 -4.74
N LYS A 251 -1.25 -29.73 -3.66
CA LYS A 251 -1.39 -30.32 -2.32
C LYS A 251 -2.78 -30.89 -2.03
N GLY A 252 -3.73 -30.72 -2.96
CA GLY A 252 -5.10 -31.21 -2.79
C GLY A 252 -5.94 -30.39 -1.81
N TRP A 253 -5.64 -29.10 -1.63
CA TRP A 253 -6.42 -28.19 -0.76
C TRP A 253 -7.47 -27.37 -1.53
N ALA A 254 -7.45 -27.44 -2.85
CA ALA A 254 -8.46 -26.84 -3.73
C ALA A 254 -8.71 -27.73 -4.95
N THR A 255 -9.83 -27.48 -5.61
CA THR A 255 -10.17 -28.02 -6.93
C THR A 255 -10.05 -26.92 -7.99
N VAL A 256 -9.96 -27.30 -9.26
CA VAL A 256 -10.00 -26.34 -10.37
C VAL A 256 -11.40 -25.75 -10.45
N TYR A 257 -11.48 -24.42 -10.59
CA TYR A 257 -12.78 -23.75 -10.69
C TYR A 257 -13.40 -23.94 -12.08
N GLU A 258 -14.45 -24.75 -12.17
CA GLU A 258 -15.18 -25.02 -13.41
C GLU A 258 -16.42 -24.13 -13.52
N ALA A 259 -16.30 -22.94 -14.12
CA ALA A 259 -17.45 -22.14 -14.53
C ALA A 259 -17.56 -22.11 -16.05
N LYS A 260 -18.81 -22.15 -16.55
CA LYS A 260 -19.12 -22.05 -17.99
C LYS A 260 -18.71 -20.68 -18.57
N THR A 261 -18.68 -19.65 -17.74
CA THR A 261 -18.28 -18.27 -18.09
C THR A 261 -17.57 -17.61 -16.91
N GLY A 262 -16.57 -16.77 -17.18
CA GLY A 262 -15.90 -15.94 -16.17
C GLY A 262 -14.83 -16.63 -15.32
N SER A 263 -14.38 -17.83 -15.69
CA SER A 263 -13.22 -18.47 -15.06
C SER A 263 -11.93 -17.78 -15.54
N GLU A 264 -11.15 -17.26 -14.60
CA GLU A 264 -9.86 -16.63 -14.88
C GLU A 264 -8.74 -17.55 -14.41
N PHE A 265 -7.84 -17.92 -15.32
CA PHE A 265 -6.65 -18.72 -15.03
C PHE A 265 -5.34 -18.00 -15.36
N GLY A 266 -5.42 -16.83 -15.99
CA GLY A 266 -4.24 -16.12 -16.48
C GLY A 266 -3.39 -16.93 -17.48
N GLY A 267 -4.03 -17.75 -18.30
CA GLY A 267 -3.36 -18.61 -19.29
C GLY A 267 -2.71 -19.88 -18.73
N LYS A 268 -2.94 -20.24 -17.44
CA LYS A 268 -2.34 -21.43 -16.80
C LYS A 268 -3.34 -22.56 -16.54
N GLU A 269 -4.46 -22.58 -17.24
CA GLU A 269 -5.56 -23.51 -17.00
C GLU A 269 -5.13 -24.98 -17.12
N GLU A 270 -4.39 -25.32 -18.17
CA GLU A 270 -3.86 -26.68 -18.38
C GLU A 270 -2.93 -27.10 -17.23
N GLN A 271 -2.07 -26.21 -16.76
CA GLN A 271 -1.17 -26.48 -15.64
C GLN A 271 -1.94 -26.74 -14.34
N TYR A 272 -3.05 -26.03 -14.14
CA TYR A 272 -3.91 -26.17 -12.96
C TYR A 272 -4.65 -27.53 -13.00
N ARG A 273 -5.24 -27.87 -14.15
CA ARG A 273 -5.87 -29.19 -14.35
C ARG A 273 -4.87 -30.34 -14.17
N ALA A 274 -3.68 -30.22 -14.74
CA ALA A 274 -2.63 -31.22 -14.57
C ALA A 274 -2.18 -31.36 -13.10
N ALA A 275 -2.10 -30.25 -12.35
CA ALA A 275 -1.78 -30.28 -10.93
C ALA A 275 -2.85 -30.98 -10.10
N GLU A 276 -4.13 -30.70 -10.38
CA GLU A 276 -5.25 -31.37 -9.71
C GLU A 276 -5.29 -32.86 -10.05
N ALA A 277 -5.12 -33.24 -11.32
CA ALA A 277 -5.08 -34.64 -11.75
C ALA A 277 -3.97 -35.41 -11.02
N ARG A 278 -2.78 -34.81 -10.88
CA ARG A 278 -1.67 -35.39 -10.10
C ARG A 278 -1.99 -35.49 -8.60
N ALA A 279 -2.69 -34.51 -8.03
CA ALA A 279 -3.10 -34.55 -6.63
C ALA A 279 -4.13 -35.65 -6.36
N LYS A 280 -5.08 -35.85 -7.27
CA LYS A 280 -6.04 -36.97 -7.27
C LYS A 280 -5.32 -38.32 -7.33
N GLN A 281 -4.39 -38.49 -8.28
CA GLN A 281 -3.60 -39.72 -8.41
C GLN A 281 -2.76 -40.03 -7.16
N LYS A 282 -2.20 -39.00 -6.53
CA LYS A 282 -1.38 -39.15 -5.31
C LYS A 282 -2.20 -39.24 -4.02
N LYS A 283 -3.53 -39.11 -4.10
CA LYS A 283 -4.44 -39.11 -2.94
C LYS A 283 -3.95 -38.18 -1.82
N VAL A 284 -3.69 -36.91 -2.16
CA VAL A 284 -3.20 -35.89 -1.20
C VAL A 284 -4.31 -34.90 -0.81
N GLY A 285 -4.25 -34.37 0.41
CA GLY A 285 -5.21 -33.39 0.89
C GLY A 285 -6.63 -33.97 0.90
N MET A 286 -7.58 -33.28 0.27
CA MET A 286 -8.97 -33.72 0.20
C MET A 286 -9.18 -35.02 -0.59
N TRP A 287 -8.21 -35.42 -1.40
CA TRP A 287 -8.27 -36.63 -2.23
C TRP A 287 -7.83 -37.90 -1.47
N GLN A 288 -7.58 -37.79 -0.16
CA GLN A 288 -7.25 -38.94 0.68
C GLN A 288 -8.48 -39.83 0.89
N GLU A 289 -8.30 -41.14 0.69
CA GLU A 289 -9.31 -42.11 1.05
C GLU A 289 -9.38 -42.29 2.58
N PRO A 290 -10.58 -42.58 3.13
CA PRO A 290 -10.70 -42.96 4.53
C PRO A 290 -9.81 -44.17 4.81
N GLY A 291 -8.92 -44.06 5.81
CA GLY A 291 -8.13 -45.21 6.27
C GLY A 291 -9.04 -46.35 6.78
N MET A 292 -8.49 -47.56 6.93
CA MET A 292 -9.27 -48.75 7.34
C MET A 292 -10.15 -48.52 8.59
N LEU A 293 -9.64 -47.80 9.60
CA LEU A 293 -10.41 -47.41 10.79
C LEU A 293 -11.59 -46.49 10.45
N GLY A 294 -11.42 -45.55 9.51
CA GLY A 294 -12.50 -44.68 9.03
C GLY A 294 -13.58 -45.46 8.27
N LYS A 295 -13.19 -46.45 7.47
CA LYS A 295 -14.13 -47.35 6.77
C LYS A 295 -14.91 -48.23 7.76
N LEU A 296 -14.23 -48.75 8.79
CA LEU A 296 -14.86 -49.53 9.87
C LEU A 296 -15.84 -48.70 10.72
N LEU A 297 -15.56 -47.41 10.92
CA LEU A 297 -16.45 -46.46 11.61
C LEU A 297 -17.60 -45.94 10.71
N GLY A 298 -17.78 -46.50 9.52
CA GLY A 298 -18.87 -46.13 8.62
C GLY A 298 -18.73 -44.75 7.97
N LYS A 299 -17.53 -44.14 7.95
CA LYS A 299 -17.30 -42.93 7.14
C LYS A 299 -17.43 -43.30 5.66
N LYS A 300 -18.52 -42.84 5.03
CA LYS A 300 -18.73 -42.99 3.58
C LYS A 300 -17.61 -42.27 2.81
N GLU A 301 -17.18 -42.89 1.71
CA GLU A 301 -16.31 -42.28 0.69
C GLU A 301 -17.08 -41.16 -0.01
N THR A 302 -17.00 -39.94 0.51
CA THR A 302 -17.55 -38.76 -0.17
C THR A 302 -16.48 -37.71 -0.32
N THR A 303 -15.52 -37.98 -1.21
CA THR A 303 -14.72 -36.92 -1.81
C THR A 303 -15.62 -36.15 -2.78
N GLU A 304 -16.57 -35.38 -2.24
CA GLU A 304 -17.39 -34.47 -3.03
C GLU A 304 -16.56 -33.22 -3.33
N SER A 305 -16.52 -32.81 -4.60
CA SER A 305 -15.90 -31.55 -4.98
C SER A 305 -16.72 -30.35 -4.45
N PRO A 306 -16.10 -29.18 -4.25
CA PRO A 306 -16.82 -27.99 -3.77
C PRO A 306 -18.03 -27.63 -4.64
N ARG A 307 -17.93 -27.88 -5.96
CA ARG A 307 -19.01 -27.65 -6.93
C ARG A 307 -20.16 -28.64 -6.77
N GLU A 308 -19.87 -29.92 -6.57
CA GLU A 308 -20.88 -30.96 -6.35
C GLU A 308 -21.65 -30.70 -5.06
N TYR A 309 -20.94 -30.34 -3.99
CA TYR A 309 -21.58 -29.91 -2.74
C TYR A 309 -22.52 -28.71 -2.97
N LYS A 310 -22.06 -27.65 -3.66
CA LYS A 310 -22.91 -26.48 -3.98
C LYS A 310 -24.17 -26.87 -4.73
N THR A 311 -24.06 -27.83 -5.66
CA THR A 311 -25.18 -28.35 -6.44
C THR A 311 -26.15 -29.15 -5.57
N ARG A 312 -25.64 -29.99 -4.66
CA ARG A 312 -26.43 -30.79 -3.71
C ARG A 312 -27.19 -29.91 -2.72
N THR A 313 -26.52 -28.96 -2.07
CA THR A 313 -27.14 -28.06 -1.10
C THR A 313 -28.21 -27.18 -1.77
N ALA A 314 -27.92 -26.63 -2.96
CA ALA A 314 -28.91 -25.86 -3.71
C ALA A 314 -30.14 -26.69 -4.12
N ALA A 315 -29.98 -28.00 -4.38
CA ALA A 315 -31.10 -28.90 -4.63
C ALA A 315 -31.93 -29.15 -3.35
N GLN A 316 -31.27 -29.35 -2.20
CA GLN A 316 -31.94 -29.53 -0.91
C GLN A 316 -32.75 -28.30 -0.48
N ASP A 317 -32.18 -27.10 -0.65
CA ASP A 317 -32.87 -25.83 -0.36
C ASP A 317 -34.12 -25.64 -1.23
N LYS A 318 -34.06 -26.03 -2.51
CA LYS A 318 -35.22 -26.00 -3.41
C LYS A 318 -36.32 -26.96 -2.96
N VAL A 319 -35.95 -28.18 -2.56
CA VAL A 319 -36.90 -29.18 -2.05
C VAL A 319 -37.55 -28.72 -0.74
N GLY A 320 -36.78 -28.11 0.17
CA GLY A 320 -37.31 -27.54 1.41
C GLY A 320 -38.36 -26.44 1.14
N LYS A 321 -38.06 -25.51 0.23
CA LYS A 321 -38.99 -24.43 -0.16
C LYS A 321 -40.24 -24.90 -0.89
N VAL A 322 -40.20 -26.05 -1.56
CA VAL A 322 -41.38 -26.67 -2.19
C VAL A 322 -42.27 -27.36 -1.15
N LYS A 323 -41.71 -27.84 -0.04
CA LYS A 323 -42.48 -28.49 1.04
C LYS A 323 -43.15 -27.51 2.02
N GLU A 324 -42.69 -26.27 2.07
CA GLU A 324 -43.28 -25.19 2.90
C GLU A 324 -44.39 -24.39 2.19
N LYS A 325 -44.64 -24.66 0.90
CA LYS A 325 -45.75 -24.08 0.13
C LYS A 325 -46.88 -25.08 -0.02
#